data_AF-A0AAP3FUP1-F1
#
_entry.id   AF-A0AAP3FUP1-F1
#
_cell.length_a   1.000
_cell.length_b   1.000
_cell.length_c   1.000
_cell.angle_alpha   90.00
_cell.angle_beta   90.00
_cell.angle_gamma   90.00
#
_symmetry.space_group_name_H-M   'P 1'
#
loop_
_entity.id
_entity.type
_entity.pdbx_description
1 polymer ?
#
loop_
_entity_poly.entity_id
_entity_poly.type
_entity_poly.pdbx_seq_one_letter_code
_entity_poly.pdbx_strand_id
1 'polypeptide(L)'
;MLIYAMYRRYYPVRGILCINKDELEVLDMTILDIRHYNDAANFSDDFILNIPYAYLKRFYLEIPRDKIHIIARDRVELHLGVRFLKCKGIYVNSYELVTCKCRNS
;
A
#
# COMPACT_ATOMS: atom_id res chain seq x y z
N MET A 1 -27.60 -4.28 -4.17
CA MET A 1 -26.77 -3.39 -3.32
C MET A 1 -25.61 -4.11 -2.62
N LEU A 2 -25.83 -5.24 -1.93
CA LEU A 2 -24.74 -5.98 -1.25
C LEU A 2 -23.63 -6.48 -2.20
N ILE A 3 -24.02 -7.06 -3.34
CA ILE A 3 -23.10 -7.60 -4.35
C ILE A 3 -22.15 -6.51 -4.88
N TYR A 4 -22.67 -5.30 -5.10
CA TYR A 4 -21.87 -4.15 -5.54
C TYR A 4 -20.85 -3.71 -4.48
N ALA A 5 -21.25 -3.66 -3.21
CA ALA A 5 -20.35 -3.34 -2.10
C ALA A 5 -19.24 -4.40 -1.93
N MET A 6 -19.59 -5.69 -2.04
CA MET A 6 -18.62 -6.79 -2.01
C MET A 6 -17.67 -6.73 -3.20
N TYR A 7 -18.18 -6.52 -4.42
CA TYR A 7 -17.34 -6.38 -5.61
C TYR A 7 -16.34 -5.24 -5.45
N ARG A 8 -16.79 -4.06 -5.01
CA ARG A 8 -15.86 -2.96 -4.72
C ARG A 8 -14.83 -3.32 -3.66
N ARG A 9 -15.16 -4.11 -2.65
CA ARG A 9 -14.20 -4.43 -1.57
C ARG A 9 -13.18 -5.50 -1.96
N TYR A 10 -13.61 -6.54 -2.67
CA TYR A 10 -12.78 -7.73 -2.90
C TYR A 10 -12.18 -7.82 -4.30
N TYR A 11 -12.70 -7.07 -5.27
CA TYR A 11 -12.18 -7.13 -6.64
C TYR A 11 -10.72 -6.63 -6.69
N PRO A 12 -9.80 -7.43 -7.26
CA PRO A 12 -8.37 -7.17 -7.18
C PRO A 12 -7.96 -5.97 -8.01
N VAL A 13 -6.96 -5.23 -7.50
CA VAL A 13 -6.32 -4.17 -8.28
C VAL A 13 -5.30 -4.82 -9.21
N ARG A 14 -5.32 -4.42 -10.49
CA ARG A 14 -4.41 -4.90 -11.52
C ARG A 14 -3.28 -3.90 -11.78
N GLY A 15 -2.17 -4.39 -12.34
CA GLY A 15 -1.07 -3.56 -12.82
C GLY A 15 -0.19 -2.96 -11.71
N ILE A 16 0.03 -3.71 -10.62
CA ILE A 16 0.93 -3.32 -9.52
C ILE A 16 1.79 -4.54 -9.23
N LEU A 17 3.09 -4.34 -9.08
CA LEU A 17 4.06 -5.41 -8.90
C LEU A 17 4.16 -5.82 -7.41
N CYS A 18 4.21 -7.12 -7.13
CA CYS A 18 4.56 -7.62 -5.82
C CYS A 18 6.09 -7.65 -5.73
N ILE A 19 6.70 -6.82 -4.89
CA ILE A 19 8.16 -6.73 -4.71
C ILE A 19 8.43 -6.72 -3.20
N ASN A 20 9.47 -7.40 -2.73
CA ASN A 20 9.85 -7.34 -1.32
C ASN A 20 10.64 -6.04 -1.06
N LYS A 21 10.42 -5.37 0.09
CA LYS A 21 11.17 -4.14 0.43
C LYS A 21 12.69 -4.35 0.35
N ASP A 22 13.17 -5.54 0.69
CA ASP A 22 14.60 -5.91 0.64
C ASP A 22 15.17 -5.86 -0.79
N GLU A 23 14.33 -5.97 -1.82
CA GLU A 23 14.72 -5.85 -3.24
C GLU A 23 14.64 -4.40 -3.75
N LEU A 24 14.18 -3.47 -2.91
CA LEU A 24 13.90 -2.08 -3.26
C LEU A 24 15.13 -1.15 -3.11
N GLU A 25 16.30 -1.68 -2.70
CA GLU A 25 17.54 -0.96 -2.33
C GLU A 25 18.09 0.03 -3.37
N VAL A 26 17.49 0.15 -4.56
CA VAL A 26 17.98 0.99 -5.66
C VAL A 26 16.93 1.97 -6.21
N LEU A 27 15.71 1.97 -5.67
CA LEU A 27 14.61 2.73 -6.26
C LEU A 27 14.26 3.96 -5.40
N ASP A 28 14.41 5.14 -5.99
CA ASP A 28 13.88 6.43 -5.52
C ASP A 28 12.34 6.36 -5.45
N MET A 29 11.84 5.71 -4.40
CA MET A 29 10.44 5.37 -4.16
C MET A 29 10.08 5.68 -2.72
N THR A 30 8.91 6.28 -2.54
CA THR A 30 8.32 6.46 -1.21
C THR A 30 7.70 5.16 -0.75
N ILE A 31 8.09 4.69 0.43
CA ILE A 31 7.47 3.53 1.06
C ILE A 31 6.31 4.04 1.93
N LEU A 32 5.10 3.61 1.61
CA LEU A 32 3.88 3.92 2.35
C LEU A 32 3.39 2.66 3.07
N ASP A 33 3.52 2.63 4.39
CA ASP A 33 2.96 1.58 5.23
C ASP A 33 1.53 1.94 5.62
N ILE A 34 0.56 1.13 5.20
CA ILE A 34 -0.87 1.36 5.46
C ILE A 34 -1.45 0.41 6.52
N ARG A 35 -0.60 -0.34 7.21
CA ARG A 35 -1.01 -1.23 8.30
C ARG A 35 -1.44 -0.44 9.53
N HIS A 36 -2.14 -1.09 10.45
CA HIS A 36 -2.41 -0.51 11.76
C HIS A 36 -1.09 -0.25 12.50
N TYR A 37 -1.03 0.82 13.30
CA TYR A 37 0.18 1.16 14.07
C TYR A 37 0.66 0.01 14.97
N ASN A 38 -0.26 -0.83 15.46
CA ASN A 38 0.09 -2.00 16.27
C ASN A 38 0.71 -3.15 15.46
N ASP A 39 0.51 -3.18 14.14
CA ASP A 39 1.07 -4.18 13.22
C ASP A 39 2.33 -3.67 12.50
N ALA A 40 2.60 -2.37 12.55
CA ALA A 40 3.77 -1.77 11.94
C ALA A 40 5.00 -2.14 12.78
N ALA A 41 5.98 -2.80 12.15
CA ALA A 41 7.30 -2.90 12.75
C ALA A 41 7.85 -1.49 12.96
N ASN A 42 8.62 -1.28 14.03
CA ASN A 42 9.34 -0.02 14.27
C ASN A 42 10.36 0.19 13.14
N PHE A 43 9.89 0.66 11.98
CA PHE A 43 10.75 1.06 10.89
C PHE A 43 11.43 2.35 11.33
N SER A 44 12.72 2.24 11.63
CA SER A 44 13.59 3.37 11.99
C SER A 44 14.15 4.09 10.76
N ASP A 45 13.60 3.82 9.57
CA ASP A 45 14.07 4.39 8.32
C ASP A 45 13.28 5.66 8.01
N ASP A 46 14.00 6.77 7.83
CA ASP A 46 13.45 8.11 7.49
C ASP A 46 12.61 8.14 6.20
N PHE A 47 12.61 7.05 5.42
CA PHE A 47 11.96 6.94 4.11
C PHE A 47 10.60 6.21 4.15
N ILE A 48 10.13 5.78 5.33
CA ILE A 48 8.85 5.09 5.50
C ILE A 48 7.79 6.01 6.09
N LEU A 49 6.75 6.27 5.30
CA LEU A 49 5.56 6.99 5.74
C LEU A 49 4.53 5.99 6.29
N ASN A 50 4.29 6.00 7.60
CA ASN A 50 3.30 5.13 8.24
C ASN A 50 1.95 5.86 8.39
N ILE A 51 1.02 5.59 7.47
CA ILE A 51 -0.35 6.12 7.50
C ILE A 51 -1.31 4.94 7.34
N PRO A 52 -1.85 4.39 8.44
CA PRO A 52 -2.76 3.27 8.38
C PRO A 52 -3.94 3.58 7.45
N TYR A 53 -4.51 2.54 6.82
CA TYR A 53 -5.60 2.70 5.86
C TYR A 53 -6.76 3.57 6.40
N ALA A 54 -7.11 3.41 7.69
CA ALA A 54 -8.14 4.20 8.36
C ALA A 54 -7.87 5.72 8.38
N TYR A 55 -6.59 6.10 8.34
CA TYR A 55 -6.11 7.48 8.41
C TYR A 55 -5.79 8.09 7.05
N LEU A 56 -5.72 7.29 5.97
CA LEU A 56 -5.45 7.79 4.61
C LEU A 56 -6.40 8.93 4.21
N LYS A 57 -7.69 8.85 4.56
CA LYS A 57 -8.65 9.92 4.24
C LYS A 57 -8.23 11.28 4.78
N ARG A 58 -7.56 11.32 5.93
CA ARG A 58 -7.13 12.55 6.61
C ARG A 58 -5.77 13.04 6.12
N PHE A 59 -4.85 12.12 5.83
CA PHE A 59 -3.44 12.44 5.62
C PHE A 59 -2.92 12.20 4.19
N TYR A 60 -3.78 11.84 3.23
CA TYR A 60 -3.32 11.56 1.86
C TYR A 60 -2.62 12.72 1.15
N LEU A 61 -2.81 13.96 1.62
CA LEU A 61 -2.15 15.14 1.08
C LEU A 61 -0.67 15.24 1.46
N GLU A 62 -0.25 14.52 2.50
CA GLU A 62 1.14 14.43 2.95
C GLU A 62 1.92 13.38 2.15
N ILE A 63 1.22 12.53 1.41
CA ILE A 63 1.83 11.49 0.58
C ILE A 63 2.41 12.16 -0.68
N PRO A 64 3.71 12.02 -0.95
CA PRO A 64 4.32 12.57 -2.15
C PRO A 64 3.71 11.94 -3.41
N ARG A 65 3.68 12.71 -4.50
CA ARG A 65 3.12 12.26 -5.79
C ARG A 65 4.14 11.51 -6.65
N ASP A 66 5.08 10.83 -5.99
CA ASP A 66 6.16 10.09 -6.62
C ASP A 66 5.80 8.61 -6.75
N LYS A 67 6.79 7.78 -7.09
CA LYS A 67 6.60 6.33 -7.18
C LYS A 67 6.38 5.75 -5.79
N ILE A 68 5.20 5.17 -5.55
CA ILE A 68 4.85 4.61 -4.24
C ILE A 68 4.98 3.09 -4.23
N HIS A 69 5.66 2.59 -3.20
CA HIS A 69 5.63 1.21 -2.77
C HIS A 69 4.74 1.08 -1.51
N ILE A 70 3.72 0.21 -1.54
CA ILE A 70 2.80 0.03 -0.41
C ILE A 70 3.15 -1.21 0.41
N ILE A 71 3.21 -1.06 1.73
CA ILE A 71 3.23 -2.20 2.66
C ILE A 71 1.83 -2.35 3.28
N ALA A 72 1.25 -3.54 3.17
CA ALA A 72 -0.06 -3.85 3.75
C ALA A 72 -0.07 -5.20 4.47
N ARG A 73 -1.05 -5.40 5.36
CA ARG A 73 -1.22 -6.64 6.11
C ARG A 73 -1.72 -7.75 5.21
N ASP A 74 -2.79 -7.48 4.46
CA ASP A 74 -3.46 -8.45 3.60
C ASP A 74 -3.95 -7.84 2.28
N ARG A 75 -4.47 -8.69 1.39
CA ARG A 75 -4.95 -8.27 0.06
C ARG A 75 -6.15 -7.33 0.11
N VAL A 76 -7.00 -7.44 1.13
CA VAL A 76 -8.19 -6.59 1.25
C VAL A 76 -7.76 -5.17 1.59
N GLU A 77 -6.89 -5.02 2.59
CA GLU A 77 -6.29 -3.74 2.98
C GLU A 77 -5.52 -3.13 1.80
N LEU A 78 -4.70 -3.92 1.10
CA LEU A 78 -3.99 -3.50 -0.10
C LEU A 78 -4.94 -2.95 -1.17
N HIS A 79 -5.96 -3.71 -1.59
CA HIS A 79 -6.85 -3.28 -2.66
C HIS A 79 -7.64 -2.02 -2.28
N LEU A 80 -8.05 -1.90 -1.02
CA LEU A 80 -8.73 -0.72 -0.52
C LEU A 80 -7.82 0.50 -0.53
N GLY A 81 -6.60 0.39 0.02
CA GLY A 81 -5.61 1.47 0.06
C GLY A 81 -5.20 1.93 -1.33
N VAL A 82 -4.82 0.99 -2.20
CA VAL A 82 -4.46 1.26 -3.59
C VAL A 82 -5.59 1.98 -4.33
N ARG A 83 -6.83 1.50 -4.23
CA ARG A 83 -7.96 2.13 -4.94
C ARG A 83 -8.19 3.55 -4.43
N PHE A 84 -8.13 3.74 -3.11
CA PHE A 84 -8.25 5.06 -2.52
C PHE A 84 -7.18 6.02 -3.07
N LEU A 85 -5.91 5.61 -3.09
CA LEU A 85 -4.79 6.42 -3.59
C LEU A 85 -4.92 6.73 -5.08
N LYS A 86 -5.24 5.73 -5.92
CA LYS A 86 -5.49 5.93 -7.36
C LYS A 86 -6.62 6.91 -7.61
N CYS A 87 -7.71 6.85 -6.84
CA CYS A 87 -8.80 7.83 -6.92
C CYS A 87 -8.39 9.25 -6.51
N LYS A 88 -7.28 9.42 -5.79
CA LYS A 88 -6.68 10.72 -5.44
C LYS A 88 -5.61 11.19 -6.41
N GLY A 89 -5.38 10.45 -7.51
CA GLY A 89 -4.35 10.75 -8.49
C GLY A 89 -2.94 10.35 -8.03
N ILE A 90 -2.82 9.50 -7.01
CA ILE A 90 -1.55 8.99 -6.52
C ILE A 90 -1.26 7.64 -7.19
N TYR A 91 -0.09 7.52 -7.82
CA TYR A 91 0.30 6.33 -8.56
C TYR A 91 1.02 5.32 -7.65
N VAL A 92 0.54 4.08 -7.65
CA VAL A 92 1.11 2.98 -6.86
C VAL A 92 1.80 2.01 -7.81
N ASN A 93 3.11 1.83 -7.63
CA ASN A 93 3.98 1.04 -8.52
C ASN A 93 4.09 -0.41 -8.07
N SER A 94 4.31 -0.60 -6.77
CA SER A 94 4.59 -1.90 -6.19
C SER A 94 3.97 -2.03 -4.80
N TYR A 95 3.89 -3.27 -4.32
CA TYR A 95 3.42 -3.56 -2.98
C TYR A 95 4.14 -4.76 -2.37
N GLU A 96 4.10 -4.83 -1.05
CA GLU A 96 4.46 -5.97 -0.24
C GLU A 96 3.32 -6.33 0.72
N LEU A 97 3.12 -7.62 0.96
CA LEU A 97 2.19 -8.12 1.97
C LEU A 97 2.94 -8.84 3.09
N VAL A 98 2.63 -8.47 4.33
CA VAL A 98 3.22 -9.13 5.51
C VAL A 98 2.75 -10.58 5.63
N THR A 99 1.47 -10.84 5.35
CA THR A 99 0.88 -12.18 5.45
C THR A 99 1.31 -13.12 4.33
N CYS A 100 1.83 -12.60 3.22
CA CYS A 100 2.35 -13.40 2.13
C CYS A 100 3.47 -12.68 1.39
N LYS A 101 4.71 -13.20 1.53
CA LYS A 101 5.83 -12.69 0.74
C LYS A 101 5.56 -12.87 -0.75
N CYS A 102 6.05 -11.93 -1.53
CA CYS A 102 6.04 -12.01 -2.99
C CYS A 102 6.86 -13.24 -3.40
N ARG A 103 6.36 -14.02 -4.37
CA ARG A 103 7.17 -15.06 -5.01
C ARG A 103 8.04 -14.37 -6.05
N ASN A 104 9.35 -14.50 -5.91
CA ASN A 104 10.30 -14.07 -6.94
C ASN A 104 9.97 -14.85 -8.22
N SER A 105 9.50 -14.13 -9.24
CA SER A 105 9.27 -14.65 -10.58
C SER A 105 10.50 -14.47 -11.44
#